data_AF-A0A1S6HQ16-F1
#
_entry.id   AF-A0A1S6HQ16-F1
#
_cell.length_a   1.000
_cell.length_b   1.000
_cell.length_c   1.000
_cell.angle_alpha   90.00
_cell.angle_beta   90.00
_cell.angle_gamma   90.00
#
_symmetry.space_group_name_H-M   'P 1'
#
loop_
_entity.id
_entity.type
_entity.pdbx_description
1 polymer ?
#
loop_
_entity_poly.entity_id
_entity_poly.type
_entity_poly.pdbx_seq_one_letter_code
_entity_poly.pdbx_strand_id
1 'polypeptide(L)'
;MIIIVNIALLLIDFHNDDYSTYQDAQWALSGTEAAAWKAATLLTAFRQQGLPVIHVRHEFVLNDAPFFLLGSEVEKAHYSVAPINGEL
;
A
#
# COMPACT_ATOMS: atom_id res chain seq x y z
N MET A 1 31.24 -5.87 -17.70
CA MET A 1 29.86 -6.14 -18.14
C MET A 1 28.94 -5.60 -17.05
N ILE A 2 28.28 -4.47 -17.28
CA ILE A 2 27.33 -3.90 -16.31
C ILE A 2 25.98 -4.53 -16.63
N ILE A 3 25.46 -5.35 -15.73
CA ILE A 3 24.09 -5.84 -15.84
C ILE A 3 23.21 -4.70 -15.32
N ILE A 4 22.42 -4.08 -16.20
CA ILE A 4 21.35 -3.18 -15.78
C ILE A 4 20.15 -4.07 -15.47
N VAL A 5 19.83 -4.22 -14.19
CA VAL A 5 18.62 -4.93 -13.73
C VAL A 5 17.53 -3.88 -13.59
N ASN A 6 16.51 -3.94 -14.43
CA ASN A 6 15.33 -3.09 -14.32
C ASN A 6 14.33 -3.77 -13.38
N ILE A 7 14.29 -3.31 -12.13
CA ILE A 7 13.39 -3.82 -11.10
C ILE A 7 12.63 -2.67 -10.47
N ALA A 8 11.36 -2.90 -10.13
CA ALA A 8 10.51 -1.98 -9.40
C ALA A 8 9.77 -2.74 -8.30
N LEU A 9 9.45 -2.07 -7.20
CA LEU A 9 8.55 -2.58 -6.18
C LEU A 9 7.15 -2.06 -6.47
N LEU A 10 6.20 -2.98 -6.58
CA LEU A 10 4.79 -2.67 -6.75
C LEU A 10 4.04 -3.06 -5.47
N LEU A 11 3.45 -2.09 -4.79
CA LEU A 11 2.63 -2.28 -3.60
C LEU A 11 1.15 -2.19 -4.00
N ILE A 12 0.41 -3.29 -3.83
CA ILE A 12 -0.97 -3.39 -4.27
C ILE A 12 -1.89 -3.35 -3.06
N ASP A 13 -2.79 -2.38 -3.03
CA ASP A 13 -3.97 -2.32 -2.15
C ASP A 13 -3.64 -2.56 -0.68
N PHE A 14 -2.69 -1.79 -0.13
CA PHE A 14 -2.48 -1.70 1.31
C PHE A 14 -3.32 -0.55 1.89
N HIS A 15 -4.64 -0.66 1.85
CA HIS A 15 -5.52 0.34 2.43
C HIS A 15 -5.71 0.10 3.92
N ASN A 16 -6.06 1.14 4.67
CA ASN A 16 -6.43 1.01 6.08
C ASN A 16 -7.56 -0.01 6.29
N ASP A 17 -8.50 -0.09 5.35
CA ASP A 17 -9.64 -1.01 5.37
C ASP A 17 -9.26 -2.50 5.44
N ASP A 18 -8.06 -2.86 4.98
CA ASP A 18 -7.57 -4.23 4.95
C ASP A 18 -7.02 -4.69 6.32
N TYR A 19 -6.81 -3.77 7.27
CA TYR A 19 -6.14 -4.03 8.54
C TYR A 19 -7.17 -4.28 9.64
N SER A 20 -7.11 -5.46 10.26
CA SER A 20 -7.97 -5.81 11.40
C SER A 20 -7.78 -4.90 12.62
N THR A 21 -6.62 -4.25 12.70
CA THR A 21 -6.23 -3.31 13.74
C THR A 21 -6.67 -1.87 13.48
N TYR A 22 -7.18 -1.56 12.28
CA TYR A 22 -7.67 -0.22 11.95
C TYR A 22 -9.15 -0.08 12.38
N GLN A 23 -9.43 0.99 13.13
CA GLN A 23 -10.79 1.28 13.58
C GLN A 23 -11.68 1.58 12.37
N ASP A 24 -12.87 0.98 12.34
CA ASP A 24 -13.88 1.13 11.26
C ASP A 24 -13.55 0.42 9.94
N ALA A 25 -12.55 -0.47 9.93
CA ALA A 25 -12.30 -1.37 8.81
C ALA A 25 -13.53 -2.24 8.48
N GLN A 26 -13.98 -2.17 7.25
CA GLN A 26 -15.08 -2.92 6.63
C GLN A 26 -14.59 -4.17 5.89
N TRP A 27 -13.30 -4.26 5.56
CA TRP A 27 -12.73 -5.37 4.78
C TRP A 27 -11.43 -5.94 5.37
N ALA A 28 -11.39 -6.11 6.69
CA ALA A 28 -10.21 -6.64 7.37
C ALA A 28 -9.81 -8.03 6.84
N LEU A 29 -8.58 -8.13 6.33
CA LEU A 29 -7.99 -9.38 5.85
C LEU A 29 -7.16 -10.05 6.95
N SER A 30 -6.96 -11.36 6.81
CA SER A 30 -6.13 -12.12 7.74
C SER A 30 -4.65 -11.86 7.50
N GLY A 31 -3.94 -11.41 8.54
CA GLY A 31 -2.48 -11.28 8.52
C GLY A 31 -1.93 -10.05 7.79
N THR A 32 -2.78 -9.05 7.50
CA THR A 32 -2.41 -7.81 6.82
C THR A 32 -1.27 -7.09 7.52
N GLU A 33 -1.27 -7.04 8.86
CA GLU A 33 -0.22 -6.39 9.65
C GLU A 33 1.15 -7.04 9.43
N ALA A 34 1.20 -8.37 9.40
CA ALA A 34 2.42 -9.12 9.17
C ALA A 34 2.92 -8.98 7.72
N ALA A 35 1.99 -8.94 6.76
CA ALA A 35 2.31 -8.67 5.35
C ALA A 35 2.84 -7.23 5.16
N ALA A 36 2.20 -6.25 5.77
CA ALA A 36 2.56 -4.85 5.74
C ALA A 36 3.96 -4.59 6.33
N TRP A 37 4.32 -5.30 7.40
CA TRP A 37 5.66 -5.23 7.96
C TRP A 37 6.75 -5.71 6.99
N LYS A 38 6.50 -6.81 6.27
CA LYS A 38 7.42 -7.30 5.22
C LYS A 38 7.46 -6.33 4.03
N ALA A 39 6.31 -5.80 3.61
CA ALA A 39 6.23 -4.80 2.56
C ALA A 39 7.02 -3.53 2.92
N ALA A 40 6.90 -3.03 4.15
CA ALA A 40 7.66 -1.89 4.65
C ALA A 40 9.17 -2.14 4.66
N THR A 41 9.59 -3.38 4.94
CA THR A 41 10.99 -3.79 4.86
C THR A 41 11.53 -3.72 3.42
N LEU A 42 10.77 -4.24 2.45
CA LEU A 42 11.12 -4.14 1.03
C LEU A 42 11.11 -2.68 0.54
N LEU A 43 10.09 -1.92 0.92
CA LEU A 43 9.94 -0.51 0.59
C LEU A 43 11.14 0.31 1.07
N THR A 44 11.60 0.06 2.30
CA THR A 44 12.81 0.68 2.84
C THR A 44 14.04 0.36 2.00
N ALA A 45 14.22 -0.91 1.61
CA ALA A 45 15.36 -1.33 0.79
C ALA A 45 15.34 -0.71 -0.63
N PHE A 46 14.15 -0.55 -1.24
CA PHE A 46 14.01 0.09 -2.55
C PHE A 46 14.30 1.60 -2.47
N ARG A 47 13.76 2.28 -1.46
CA ARG A 47 14.02 3.70 -1.20
C ARG A 47 15.51 3.97 -0.98
N GLN A 48 16.19 3.15 -0.17
CA GLN A 48 17.63 3.30 0.10
C GLN A 48 18.50 3.11 -1.14
N GLN A 49 18.06 2.29 -2.10
CA GLN A 49 18.77 2.06 -3.34
C GLN A 49 18.36 3.02 -4.48
N GLY A 50 17.40 3.92 -4.22
CA GLY A 50 16.85 4.80 -5.25
C GLY A 50 16.13 4.03 -6.38
N LEU A 51 15.60 2.85 -6.07
CA LEU A 51 14.89 2.01 -7.03
C LEU A 51 13.42 2.45 -7.15
N PRO A 52 12.78 2.25 -8.32
CA PRO A 52 11.37 2.60 -8.51
C PRO A 52 10.44 1.91 -7.53
N VAL A 53 9.53 2.69 -6.95
CA VAL A 53 8.40 2.24 -6.12
C VAL A 53 7.11 2.78 -6.73
N ILE A 54 6.15 1.89 -6.90
CA ILE A 54 4.83 2.19 -7.46
C ILE A 54 3.78 1.64 -6.50
N HIS A 55 2.77 2.45 -6.20
CA HIS A 55 1.65 2.12 -5.35
C HIS A 55 0.40 2.00 -6.21
N VAL A 56 -0.34 0.90 -6.07
CA VAL A 56 -1.62 0.69 -6.71
C VAL A 56 -2.69 0.72 -5.64
N ARG A 57 -3.75 1.47 -5.93
CA ARG A 57 -4.92 1.61 -5.06
C ARG A 57 -6.18 1.31 -5.84
N HIS A 58 -7.01 0.44 -5.28
CA HIS A 58 -8.39 0.26 -5.67
C HIS A 58 -9.27 1.37 -5.10
N GLU A 59 -10.03 2.04 -5.96
CA GLU A 59 -11.01 3.05 -5.57
C GLU A 59 -12.37 2.70 -6.21
N PHE A 60 -13.43 2.68 -5.40
CA PHE A 60 -14.79 2.64 -5.93
C PHE A 60 -15.25 4.04 -6.30
N VAL A 61 -15.91 4.17 -7.45
CA VAL A 61 -16.50 5.46 -7.91
C VAL A 61 -17.91 5.68 -7.32
N LEU A 62 -18.43 4.72 -6.55
CA LEU A 62 -19.77 4.73 -5.97
C LEU A 62 -19.74 5.24 -4.52
N ASN A 63 -20.72 6.06 -4.16
CA ASN A 63 -20.83 6.64 -2.80
C ASN A 63 -21.26 5.63 -1.73
N ASP A 64 -21.73 4.44 -2.12
CA ASP A 64 -22.23 3.37 -1.26
C ASP A 64 -21.39 2.09 -1.37
N ALA A 65 -20.09 2.25 -1.65
CA ALA A 65 -19.16 1.13 -1.75
C ALA A 65 -19.13 0.29 -0.45
N PRO A 66 -19.08 -1.05 -0.56
CA PRO A 66 -19.08 -1.94 0.61
C PRO A 66 -17.80 -1.84 1.46
N PHE A 67 -16.71 -1.37 0.86
CA PHE A 67 -15.39 -1.09 1.44
C PHE A 67 -14.66 -0.10 0.51
N PHE A 68 -13.54 0.46 0.96
CA PHE A 68 -12.82 1.55 0.30
C PHE A 68 -13.74 2.73 -0.05
N LEU A 69 -14.47 3.20 0.97
CA LEU A 69 -15.43 4.29 0.81
C LEU A 69 -14.74 5.55 0.28
N LEU A 70 -15.22 6.06 -0.85
CA LEU A 70 -14.61 7.18 -1.56
C LEU A 70 -14.44 8.42 -0.66
N GLY A 71 -13.22 8.95 -0.57
CA GLY A 71 -12.87 10.13 0.22
C GLY A 71 -12.72 9.89 1.73
N SER A 72 -12.78 8.64 2.19
CA SER A 72 -12.68 8.29 3.62
C SER A 72 -11.24 8.08 4.10
N GLU A 73 -11.04 7.88 5.41
CA GLU A 73 -9.74 7.47 5.94
C GLU A 73 -9.46 5.97 5.70
N VAL A 74 -10.49 5.13 5.59
CA VAL A 74 -10.31 3.68 5.40
C VAL A 74 -9.78 3.34 4.00
N GLU A 75 -10.06 4.15 2.98
CA GLU A 75 -9.52 3.98 1.62
C GLU A 75 -8.06 4.44 1.45
N LYS A 76 -7.46 5.08 2.46
CA LYS A 76 -6.10 5.60 2.34
C LYS A 76 -5.09 4.48 2.50
N ALA A 77 -3.94 4.65 1.84
CA ALA A 77 -2.79 3.77 2.07
C ALA A 77 -2.40 3.78 3.57
N HIS A 78 -2.20 2.60 4.14
CA HIS A 78 -1.82 2.48 5.53
C HIS A 78 -0.42 3.08 5.78
N TYR A 79 -0.26 3.76 6.92
CA TYR A 79 0.93 4.56 7.22
C TYR A 79 2.25 3.76 7.14
N SER A 80 2.21 2.46 7.42
CA SER A 80 3.38 1.57 7.36
C SER A 80 4.00 1.48 5.97
N VAL A 81 3.23 1.75 4.92
CA VAL A 81 3.64 1.68 3.51
C VAL A 81 3.21 2.91 2.72
N ALA A 82 2.91 4.02 3.41
CA ALA A 82 2.46 5.24 2.74
C ALA A 82 3.49 5.74 1.70
N PRO A 83 3.02 6.23 0.55
CA PRO A 83 3.89 6.79 -0.48
C PRO A 83 4.62 8.05 0.03
N ILE A 84 5.81 8.29 -0.52
CA ILE A 84 6.54 9.56 -0.34
C ILE A 84 6.65 10.32 -1.66
N ASN A 85 7.01 11.60 -1.61
CA ASN A 85 7.22 12.40 -2.81
C ASN A 85 8.23 11.73 -3.77
N GLY A 86 7.81 11.55 -5.03
CA GLY A 86 8.62 10.92 -6.08
C GLY A 86 8.33 9.44 -6.31
N GLU A 87 7.52 8.80 -5.47
CA GLU A 87 6.93 7.49 -5.75
C GLU A 87 5.66 7.64 -6.60
N LEU A 88 5.38 6.63 -7.44
CA LEU A 88 4.25 6.61 -8.36
C LEU A 88 3.01 6.00 -7.72
#